data_AF-A0A6I2IJ67-F1
#
_entry.id   AF-A0A6I2IJ67-F1
#
_cell.length_a   1.000
_cell.length_b   1.000
_cell.length_c   1.000
_cell.angle_alpha   90.00
_cell.angle_beta   90.00
_cell.angle_gamma   90.00
#
_symmetry.space_group_name_H-M   'P 1'
#
loop_
_entity.id
_entity.type
_entity.pdbx_description
1 polymer ?
#
loop_
_entity_poly.entity_id
_entity_poly.type
_entity_poly.pdbx_seq_one_letter_code
_entity_poly.pdbx_strand_id
1 'polypeptide(L)'
;MKLRSLLILAVVATVVGCKAPPPKMTDDTIVTSEINGVTLTHRYAVAAPQEFTPVNASYRALYPGSILSKPDFGGKVISTLENGQSYTVLGEVENKWLAIAEQDKQEMLGYVPARALVKSELYAQALKKDRPRPRKASKKTTCVAVDDASKACQNANSGTWIID
;
A
#
# COMPACT_ATOMS: atom_id res chain seq x y z
N MET A 1 28.55 40.97 58.22
CA MET A 1 28.34 39.61 57.69
C MET A 1 27.01 39.52 56.90
N LYS A 2 26.84 40.29 55.81
CA LYS A 2 25.61 40.28 54.99
C LYS A 2 25.83 40.34 53.47
N LEU A 3 27.05 40.65 53.02
CA LEU A 3 27.37 40.79 51.59
C LEU A 3 28.01 39.53 50.97
N ARG A 4 28.63 38.66 51.78
CA ARG A 4 29.24 37.40 51.31
C ARG A 4 28.20 36.31 51.01
N SER A 5 27.08 36.31 51.74
CA SER A 5 25.99 35.34 51.56
C SER A 5 25.13 35.60 50.32
N LEU A 6 25.13 36.82 49.79
CA LEU A 6 24.41 37.19 48.56
C LEU A 6 25.15 36.75 47.29
N LEU A 7 26.48 36.67 47.34
CA LEU A 7 27.32 36.32 46.19
C LEU A 7 27.28 34.83 45.85
N ILE A 8 26.98 33.97 46.82
CA ILE A 8 26.90 32.52 46.62
C ILE A 8 25.57 32.13 45.94
N LEU A 9 24.49 32.87 46.18
CA LEU A 9 23.19 32.60 45.54
C LEU A 9 23.18 32.95 44.03
N ALA A 10 24.01 33.90 43.61
CA ALA A 10 24.08 34.36 42.23
C ALA A 10 24.82 33.37 41.28
N VAL A 11 25.67 32.48 41.81
CA VAL A 11 26.49 31.56 41.01
C VAL A 11 25.71 30.28 40.62
N VAL A 12 24.65 29.92 41.36
CA VAL A 12 23.86 28.71 41.07
C VAL A 12 22.90 28.93 39.89
N ALA A 13 22.55 30.19 39.57
CA ALA A 13 21.62 30.50 38.49
C ALA A 13 22.22 30.45 37.07
N THR A 14 23.55 30.38 36.92
CA THR A 14 24.21 30.45 35.60
C THR A 14 24.50 29.08 34.96
N VAL A 15 24.26 27.97 35.66
CA VAL A 15 24.64 26.61 35.17
C VAL A 15 23.48 25.83 34.54
N VAL A 16 22.25 26.34 34.58
CA VAL A 16 21.06 25.66 34.03
C VAL A 16 20.81 25.99 32.54
N GLY A 17 21.71 26.75 31.90
CA GLY A 17 21.54 27.27 30.54
C GLY A 17 21.95 26.35 29.39
N CYS A 18 22.62 25.22 29.65
CA CYS A 18 22.98 24.28 28.58
C CYS A 18 21.77 23.43 28.16
N LYS A 19 20.82 24.03 27.44
CA LYS A 19 19.93 23.27 26.56
C LYS A 19 20.82 22.64 25.50
N ALA A 20 21.12 21.36 25.66
CA ALA A 20 21.76 20.59 24.60
C ALA A 20 20.97 20.81 23.29
N PRO A 21 21.64 20.99 22.15
CA PRO A 21 20.96 21.09 20.86
C PRO A 21 20.00 19.90 20.72
N PRO A 22 18.78 20.11 20.20
CA PRO A 22 17.86 19.01 19.99
C PRO A 22 18.58 17.92 19.17
N PRO A 23 18.38 16.64 19.51
CA PRO A 23 19.05 15.55 18.83
C PRO A 23 18.77 15.64 17.33
N LYS A 24 19.80 15.46 16.51
CA LYS A 24 19.64 15.44 15.06
C LYS A 24 18.73 14.28 14.71
N MET A 25 17.58 14.58 14.10
CA MET A 25 16.65 13.54 13.65
C MET A 25 17.28 12.79 12.49
N THR A 26 17.21 11.46 12.55
CA THR A 26 17.68 10.53 11.52
C THR A 26 16.52 9.76 10.92
N ASP A 27 16.71 9.11 9.77
CA ASP A 27 15.70 8.30 9.08
C ASP A 27 15.10 7.18 9.96
N ASP A 28 15.79 6.74 11.01
CA ASP A 28 15.34 5.71 11.96
C ASP A 28 14.66 6.29 13.22
N THR A 29 14.61 7.62 13.36
CA THR A 29 14.00 8.25 14.53
C THR A 29 12.48 8.04 14.50
N ILE A 30 11.92 7.43 15.54
CA ILE A 30 10.47 7.25 15.65
C ILE A 30 9.82 8.54 16.11
N VAL A 31 8.79 8.96 15.38
CA VAL A 31 7.99 10.15 15.66
C VAL A 31 6.51 9.79 15.71
N THR A 32 5.75 10.66 16.37
CA THR A 32 4.29 10.57 16.42
C THR A 32 3.70 11.82 15.80
N SER A 33 2.69 11.64 14.96
CA SER A 33 1.98 12.71 14.26
C SER A 33 0.48 12.53 14.47
N GLU A 34 -0.24 13.63 14.73
CA GLU A 34 -1.69 13.60 14.86
C GLU A 34 -2.33 14.17 13.59
N ILE A 35 -3.12 13.34 12.90
CA ILE A 35 -3.79 13.68 11.63
C ILE A 35 -5.26 13.30 11.79
N ASN A 36 -6.17 14.26 11.58
CA ASN A 36 -7.62 14.05 11.71
C ASN A 36 -8.04 13.42 13.07
N GLY A 37 -7.31 13.71 14.16
CA GLY A 37 -7.56 13.14 15.49
C GLY A 37 -7.06 11.70 15.67
N VAL A 38 -6.28 11.18 14.72
CA VAL A 38 -5.64 9.86 14.79
C VAL A 38 -4.14 10.03 14.99
N THR A 39 -3.60 9.39 16.03
CA THR A 39 -2.15 9.35 16.27
C THR A 39 -1.51 8.26 15.42
N LEU A 40 -0.53 8.66 14.61
CA LEU A 40 0.28 7.77 13.78
C LEU A 40 1.71 7.75 14.31
N THR A 41 2.21 6.55 14.62
CA THR A 41 3.62 6.33 14.98
C THR A 41 4.36 5.86 13.74
N HIS A 42 5.43 6.56 13.36
CA HIS A 42 6.18 6.25 12.15
C HIS A 42 7.64 6.69 12.26
N ARG A 43 8.47 6.14 11.38
CA ARG A 43 9.84 6.62 11.21
C ARG A 43 9.85 8.03 10.62
N TYR A 44 10.83 8.84 11.00
CA TYR A 44 11.02 10.20 10.48
C TYR A 44 11.28 10.22 8.96
N ALA A 45 11.79 9.12 8.40
CA ALA A 45 11.91 8.94 6.95
C ALA A 45 10.55 8.94 6.23
N VAL A 46 9.46 8.62 6.91
CA VAL A 46 8.09 8.63 6.39
C VAL A 46 7.47 10.00 6.68
N ALA A 47 7.02 10.69 5.64
CA ALA A 47 6.32 11.95 5.81
C ALA A 47 4.93 11.70 6.39
N ALA A 48 4.51 12.51 7.36
CA ALA A 48 3.14 12.49 7.85
C ALA A 48 2.17 12.87 6.71
N PRO A 49 1.01 12.19 6.60
CA PRO A 49 0.00 12.55 5.61
C PRO A 49 -0.72 13.85 6.04
N GLN A 50 -1.35 14.52 5.08
CA GLN A 50 -2.26 15.65 5.25
C GLN A 50 -3.66 15.20 5.70
N GLU A 51 -4.13 14.04 5.24
CA GLU A 51 -5.42 13.45 5.58
C GLU A 51 -5.28 11.96 5.90
N PHE A 52 -6.13 11.46 6.81
CA PHE A 52 -6.11 10.07 7.20
C PHE A 52 -7.51 9.54 7.49
N THR A 53 -7.87 8.44 6.82
CA THR A 53 -9.11 7.70 7.04
C THR A 53 -8.78 6.30 7.58
N PRO A 54 -9.11 5.98 8.84
CA PRO A 54 -8.80 4.68 9.43
C PRO A 54 -9.43 3.50 8.67
N VAL A 55 -8.65 2.43 8.50
CA VAL A 55 -9.10 1.17 7.88
C VAL A 55 -8.87 -0.01 8.82
N ASN A 56 -7.68 -0.11 9.41
CA ASN A 56 -7.29 -1.15 10.37
C ASN A 56 -7.69 -2.58 9.97
N ALA A 57 -7.29 -2.99 8.76
CA ALA A 57 -7.63 -4.31 8.25
C ALA A 57 -6.44 -5.01 7.59
N SER A 58 -6.50 -6.34 7.54
CA SER A 58 -5.49 -7.18 6.91
C SER A 58 -5.65 -7.18 5.39
N TYR A 59 -4.55 -6.86 4.70
CA TYR A 59 -4.45 -6.94 3.25
C TYR A 59 -3.26 -7.82 2.86
N ARG A 60 -3.29 -8.34 1.64
CA ARG A 60 -2.17 -9.05 1.02
C ARG A 60 -1.67 -8.32 -0.21
N ALA A 61 -0.35 -8.30 -0.36
CA ALA A 61 0.29 -7.79 -1.56
C ALA A 61 0.01 -8.71 -2.76
N LEU A 62 -0.39 -8.10 -3.87
CA LEU A 62 -0.68 -8.80 -5.13
C LEU A 62 0.59 -9.03 -5.96
N TYR A 63 1.63 -8.21 -5.75
CA TYR A 63 2.90 -8.24 -6.47
C TYR A 63 3.99 -7.54 -5.65
N PRO A 64 5.29 -7.78 -5.93
CA PRO A 64 6.38 -7.02 -5.32
C PRO A 64 6.35 -5.56 -5.76
N GLY A 65 6.46 -4.62 -4.81
CA GLY A 65 6.34 -3.18 -5.10
C GLY A 65 7.08 -2.31 -4.09
N SER A 66 7.27 -1.04 -4.40
CA SER A 66 7.96 -0.11 -3.50
C SER A 66 7.05 0.39 -2.38
N ILE A 67 7.57 0.43 -1.16
CA ILE A 67 7.00 1.17 -0.03
C ILE A 67 7.68 2.54 0.00
N LEU A 68 6.88 3.60 -0.13
CA LEU A 68 7.37 4.96 -0.32
C LEU A 68 7.26 5.79 0.95
N SER A 69 8.12 6.81 1.05
CA SER A 69 8.13 7.79 2.14
C SER A 69 6.99 8.80 2.09
N LYS A 70 6.33 8.94 0.94
CA LYS A 70 5.23 9.87 0.69
C LYS A 70 4.09 9.14 -0.04
N PRO A 71 2.84 9.60 0.09
CA PRO A 71 1.69 9.07 -0.62
C PRO A 71 1.64 9.57 -2.08
N ASP A 72 2.77 9.50 -2.77
CA ASP A 72 2.94 9.83 -4.18
C ASP A 72 4.14 9.07 -4.76
N PHE A 73 4.24 9.01 -6.09
CA PHE A 73 5.35 8.33 -6.78
C PHE A 73 6.69 9.09 -6.73
N GLY A 74 6.73 10.30 -6.17
CA GLY A 74 7.95 11.08 -5.92
C GLY A 74 8.59 10.80 -4.56
N GLY A 75 7.95 9.98 -3.71
CA GLY A 75 8.51 9.51 -2.45
C GLY A 75 9.79 8.69 -2.63
N LYS A 76 10.67 8.72 -1.62
CA LYS A 76 11.85 7.85 -1.55
C LYS A 76 11.38 6.43 -1.25
N VAL A 77 11.99 5.44 -1.90
CA VAL A 77 11.77 4.03 -1.57
C VAL A 77 12.41 3.74 -0.20
N ILE A 78 11.59 3.34 0.77
CA ILE A 78 12.04 2.97 2.12
C ILE A 78 12.22 1.45 2.22
N SER A 79 11.32 0.69 1.59
CA SER A 79 11.32 -0.77 1.63
C SER A 79 10.53 -1.33 0.44
N THR A 80 10.31 -2.63 0.41
CA THR A 80 9.60 -3.34 -0.65
C THR A 80 8.51 -4.25 -0.09
N LEU A 81 7.38 -4.31 -0.77
CA LEU A 81 6.36 -5.33 -0.57
C LEU A 81 6.87 -6.69 -1.04
N GLU A 82 6.62 -7.71 -0.23
CA GLU A 82 6.82 -9.10 -0.60
C GLU A 82 5.53 -9.67 -1.20
N ASN A 83 5.64 -10.40 -2.31
CA ASN A 83 4.46 -10.93 -3.01
C ASN A 83 3.66 -11.90 -2.13
N GLY A 84 2.36 -11.68 -2.02
CA GLY A 84 1.46 -12.50 -1.22
C GLY A 84 1.60 -12.33 0.29
N GLN A 85 2.55 -11.51 0.76
CA GLN A 85 2.74 -11.20 2.16
C GLN A 85 1.58 -10.36 2.69
N SER A 86 1.21 -10.62 3.93
CA SER A 86 0.16 -9.87 4.62
C SER A 86 0.72 -8.62 5.30
N TYR A 87 -0.03 -7.53 5.20
CA TYR A 87 0.25 -6.25 5.84
C TYR A 87 -1.01 -5.74 6.52
N THR A 88 -0.83 -4.89 7.54
CA THR A 88 -1.94 -4.17 8.15
C THR A 88 -2.10 -2.84 7.42
N VAL A 89 -3.24 -2.60 6.77
CA VAL A 89 -3.57 -1.27 6.26
C VAL A 89 -4.13 -0.47 7.42
N LEU A 90 -3.35 0.50 7.90
CA LEU A 90 -3.74 1.39 8.99
C LEU A 90 -4.86 2.32 8.53
N GLY A 91 -4.72 2.87 7.33
CA GLY A 91 -5.70 3.79 6.76
C GLY A 91 -5.45 4.13 5.30
N GLU A 92 -6.43 4.79 4.70
CA GLU A 92 -6.32 5.47 3.42
C GLU A 92 -5.91 6.93 3.65
N VAL A 93 -5.05 7.45 2.78
CA VAL A 93 -4.56 8.84 2.80
C VAL A 93 -4.80 9.49 1.44
N GLU A 94 -4.15 10.61 1.14
CA GLU A 94 -4.35 11.37 -0.09
C GLU A 94 -4.21 10.50 -1.33
N ASN A 95 -4.99 10.83 -2.35
CA ASN A 95 -4.93 10.18 -3.65
C ASN A 95 -5.14 8.65 -3.59
N LYS A 96 -5.86 8.16 -2.56
CA LYS A 96 -6.14 6.74 -2.32
C LYS A 96 -4.90 5.90 -2.10
N TRP A 97 -3.87 6.48 -1.51
CA TRP A 97 -2.73 5.71 -1.05
C TRP A 97 -3.06 5.02 0.26
N LEU A 98 -2.39 3.90 0.51
CA LEU A 98 -2.58 3.12 1.72
C LEU A 98 -1.37 3.31 2.62
N ALA A 99 -1.62 3.75 3.84
CA ALA A 99 -0.64 3.72 4.91
C ALA A 99 -0.61 2.33 5.52
N ILE A 100 0.56 1.70 5.52
CA ILE A 100 0.70 0.29 5.89
C ILE A 100 1.66 0.10 7.07
N ALA A 101 1.43 -0.97 7.82
CA ALA A 101 2.32 -1.50 8.82
C ALA A 101 2.63 -2.99 8.53
N GLU A 102 3.62 -3.54 9.20
CA GLU A 102 3.78 -5.00 9.24
C GLU A 102 2.52 -5.64 9.83
N GLN A 103 2.32 -6.93 9.56
CA GLN A 103 1.20 -7.67 10.09
C GLN A 103 1.17 -7.55 11.63
N ASP A 104 0.01 -7.20 12.17
CA ASP A 104 -0.25 -7.09 13.61
C ASP A 104 0.59 -6.00 14.33
N LYS A 105 1.24 -5.10 13.59
CA LYS A 105 1.91 -3.89 14.12
C LYS A 105 1.11 -2.62 13.84
N GLN A 106 1.33 -1.59 14.66
CA GLN A 106 0.72 -0.27 14.51
C GLN A 106 1.71 0.81 14.02
N GLU A 107 3.01 0.50 13.99
CA GLU A 107 4.01 1.41 13.45
C GLU A 107 3.94 1.45 11.92
N MET A 108 3.68 2.64 11.37
CA MET A 108 3.58 2.82 9.93
C MET A 108 4.96 2.65 9.28
N LEU A 109 5.02 1.73 8.31
CA LEU A 109 6.19 1.48 7.48
C LEU A 109 6.34 2.51 6.35
N GLY A 110 5.22 2.96 5.79
CA GLY A 110 5.17 3.90 4.68
C GLY A 110 3.91 3.72 3.84
N TYR A 111 3.99 4.16 2.58
CA TYR A 111 2.84 4.24 1.68
C TYR A 111 2.98 3.33 0.47
N VAL A 112 1.84 2.79 0.04
CA VAL A 112 1.73 2.00 -1.20
C VAL A 112 0.49 2.41 -1.98
N PRO A 113 0.49 2.31 -3.32
CA PRO A 113 -0.70 2.61 -4.10
C PRO A 113 -1.77 1.56 -3.81
N ALA A 114 -3.05 1.96 -3.74
CA ALA A 114 -4.16 1.05 -3.41
C ALA A 114 -4.21 -0.24 -4.23
N ARG A 115 -3.82 -0.19 -5.51
CA ARG A 115 -3.78 -1.36 -6.40
C ARG A 115 -2.75 -2.43 -6.03
N ALA A 116 -1.77 -2.12 -5.18
CA ALA A 116 -0.73 -3.06 -4.78
C ALA A 116 -1.23 -4.12 -3.81
N LEU A 117 -2.31 -3.80 -3.08
CA LEU A 117 -2.86 -4.62 -2.02
C LEU A 117 -4.31 -4.99 -2.32
N VAL A 118 -4.75 -6.09 -1.73
CA VAL A 118 -6.16 -6.48 -1.69
C VAL A 118 -6.49 -6.96 -0.28
N LYS A 119 -7.73 -6.75 0.19
CA LYS A 119 -8.17 -7.33 1.47
C LYS A 119 -7.88 -8.82 1.49
N SER A 120 -7.35 -9.32 2.60
CA SER A 120 -6.88 -10.71 2.71
C SER A 120 -7.97 -11.72 2.36
N GLU A 121 -9.23 -11.45 2.73
CA GLU A 121 -10.41 -12.27 2.40
C GLU A 121 -10.70 -12.39 0.89
N LEU A 122 -10.29 -11.39 0.10
CA LEU A 122 -10.51 -11.32 -1.34
C LEU A 122 -9.31 -11.84 -2.15
N TYR A 123 -8.18 -12.14 -1.52
CA TYR A 123 -6.92 -12.49 -2.19
C TYR A 123 -7.08 -13.68 -3.15
N ALA A 124 -7.68 -14.78 -2.69
CA ALA A 124 -7.90 -15.96 -3.54
C ALA A 124 -8.81 -15.65 -4.75
N GLN A 125 -9.82 -14.78 -4.55
CA GLN A 125 -10.70 -14.36 -5.63
C GLN A 125 -9.99 -13.45 -6.63
N ALA A 126 -9.13 -12.55 -6.13
CA ALA A 126 -8.31 -11.67 -6.96
C ALA A 126 -7.39 -12.48 -7.88
N LEU A 127 -6.68 -13.47 -7.33
CA LEU A 127 -5.84 -14.38 -8.11
C LEU A 127 -6.64 -15.17 -9.16
N LYS A 128 -7.87 -15.60 -8.83
CA LYS A 128 -8.73 -16.31 -9.79
C LYS A 128 -9.17 -15.42 -10.95
N LYS A 129 -9.44 -14.14 -10.68
CA LYS A 129 -9.85 -13.14 -11.68
C LYS A 129 -8.71 -12.71 -12.60
N ASP A 130 -7.48 -12.67 -12.07
CA ASP A 130 -6.29 -12.26 -12.81
C ASP A 130 -5.78 -13.33 -13.80
N ARG A 131 -6.15 -14.60 -13.61
CA ARG A 131 -5.73 -15.69 -14.49
C ARG A 131 -6.17 -15.44 -15.95
N PRO A 132 -5.25 -15.59 -16.93
CA PRO A 132 -5.60 -15.53 -18.33
C PRO A 132 -6.75 -16.50 -18.64
N ARG A 133 -7.84 -15.97 -19.20
CA ARG A 133 -8.97 -16.82 -19.58
C ARG A 133 -8.53 -17.70 -20.74
N PRO A 134 -8.76 -19.02 -20.69
CA PRO A 134 -8.47 -19.87 -21.84
C PRO A 134 -9.20 -19.31 -23.05
N ARG A 135 -8.45 -19.11 -24.15
CA ARG A 135 -9.06 -18.73 -25.43
C ARG A 135 -10.11 -19.78 -25.73
N LYS A 136 -11.37 -19.36 -25.85
CA LYS A 136 -12.43 -20.27 -26.31
C LYS A 136 -11.95 -20.85 -27.63
N ALA A 137 -11.89 -22.17 -27.74
CA ALA A 137 -11.60 -22.82 -29.00
C ALA A 137 -12.55 -22.25 -30.06
N SER A 138 -12.03 -22.02 -31.27
CA SER A 138 -12.89 -21.65 -32.39
C SER A 138 -14.01 -22.70 -32.47
N LYS A 139 -15.26 -22.22 -32.48
CA LYS A 139 -16.41 -23.11 -32.62
C LYS A 139 -16.20 -23.90 -33.92
N LYS A 140 -16.22 -25.23 -33.83
CA LYS A 140 -16.04 -26.09 -35.00
C LYS A 140 -17.24 -25.90 -35.93
N THR A 141 -16.97 -25.72 -37.22
CA THR A 141 -18.00 -25.76 -38.27
C THR A 141 -18.58 -27.17 -38.33
N THR A 142 -19.89 -27.29 -38.13
CA THR A 142 -20.61 -28.57 -38.27
C THR A 142 -21.03 -28.71 -39.72
N CYS A 143 -20.56 -29.74 -40.44
CA CYS A 143 -20.95 -29.98 -41.83
C CYS A 143 -21.70 -31.31 -41.95
N VAL A 144 -22.78 -31.32 -42.73
CA VAL A 144 -23.62 -32.49 -43.03
C VAL A 144 -23.66 -32.68 -44.53
N ALA A 145 -23.55 -33.93 -45.01
CA ALA A 145 -23.73 -34.24 -46.43
C ALA A 145 -25.21 -34.10 -46.81
N VAL A 146 -25.48 -33.39 -47.90
CA VAL A 146 -26.86 -33.20 -48.42
C VAL A 146 -27.15 -34.21 -49.52
N ASP A 147 -26.14 -34.52 -50.34
CA ASP A 147 -26.13 -35.57 -51.36
C ASP A 147 -24.68 -36.08 -51.58
N ASP A 148 -24.45 -36.88 -52.63
CA ASP A 148 -23.14 -37.46 -52.94
C ASP A 148 -22.08 -36.42 -53.39
N ALA A 149 -22.48 -35.17 -53.70
CA ALA A 149 -21.61 -34.14 -54.25
C ALA A 149 -21.51 -32.86 -53.40
N SER A 150 -22.46 -32.60 -52.49
CA SER A 150 -22.60 -31.32 -51.78
C SER A 150 -22.71 -31.48 -50.26
N LYS A 151 -22.22 -30.46 -49.55
CA LYS A 151 -22.20 -30.43 -48.08
C LYS A 151 -22.77 -29.11 -47.56
N ALA A 152 -23.62 -29.19 -46.55
CA ALA A 152 -24.11 -28.03 -45.81
C ALA A 152 -23.28 -27.84 -44.55
N CYS A 153 -22.58 -26.71 -44.44
CA CYS A 153 -21.77 -26.34 -43.29
C CYS A 153 -22.44 -25.21 -42.50
N GLN A 154 -22.56 -25.41 -41.18
CA GLN A 154 -23.10 -24.41 -40.27
C GLN A 154 -22.02 -23.39 -39.91
N ASN A 155 -22.27 -22.12 -40.22
CA ASN A 155 -21.45 -21.00 -39.77
C ASN A 155 -21.45 -20.95 -38.24
N ALA A 156 -20.25 -21.07 -37.66
CA ALA A 156 -20.07 -21.17 -36.23
C ALA A 156 -20.48 -19.89 -35.45
N ASN A 157 -20.56 -18.74 -36.13
CA ASN A 157 -20.85 -17.45 -35.53
C ASN A 157 -22.34 -17.04 -35.65
N SER A 158 -23.01 -17.38 -36.74
CA SER A 158 -24.39 -16.96 -37.02
C SER A 158 -25.42 -18.10 -36.95
N GLY A 159 -24.98 -19.36 -36.94
CA GLY A 159 -25.87 -20.52 -37.02
C GLY A 159 -26.47 -20.74 -38.41
N THR A 160 -26.13 -19.90 -39.39
CA THR A 160 -26.57 -19.99 -40.79
C THR A 160 -25.93 -21.19 -41.47
N TRP A 161 -26.72 -21.94 -42.25
CA TRP A 161 -26.23 -23.05 -43.05
C TRP A 161 -25.86 -22.56 -44.45
N ILE A 162 -24.65 -22.91 -44.90
CA ILE A 162 -24.13 -22.60 -46.23
C ILE A 162 -23.88 -23.91 -46.94
N ILE A 163 -24.38 -24.05 -48.16
CA ILE A 163 -24.17 -25.24 -49.01
C ILE A 163 -22.98 -24.95 -49.93
N ASP A 164 -22.04 -25.89 -49.97
CA ASP A 164 -20.90 -25.95 -50.90
C ASP A 164 -21.07 -27.19 -51.80
#